data_AF-A0A7D6H7L2-F1
#
_entry.id   AF-A0A7D6H7L2-F1
#
_cell.length_a   1.000
_cell.length_b   1.000
_cell.length_c   1.000
_cell.angle_alpha   90.00
_cell.angle_beta   90.00
_cell.angle_gamma   90.00
#
_symmetry.space_group_name_H-M   'P 1'
#
loop_
_entity.id
_entity.type
_entity.pdbx_description
1 polymer ?
#
loop_
_entity_poly.entity_id
_entity_poly.type
_entity_poly.pdbx_seq_one_letter_code
_entity_poly.pdbx_strand_id
1 'polypeptide(L)' 'MADTSDTKEETEPTDQADEADDELVSDLRDGAGCVEIWKHLSEQRDDE' A
#
# COMPACT_ATOMS: atom_id res chain seq x y z
N MET A 1 -9.35 30.08 -16.86
CA MET A 1 -8.54 28.88 -16.58
C MET A 1 -7.96 29.06 -15.18
N ALA A 2 -8.63 28.50 -14.18
CA ALA A 2 -8.08 28.47 -12.82
C ALA A 2 -7.31 27.15 -12.70
N ASP A 3 -5.98 27.27 -12.66
CA ASP A 3 -5.09 26.16 -12.36
C ASP A 3 -5.09 26.01 -10.84
N THR A 4 -5.77 24.97 -10.38
CA THR A 4 -5.92 24.67 -8.95
C THR A 4 -4.64 24.02 -8.45
N SER A 5 -3.94 24.78 -7.62
CA SER A 5 -3.04 24.37 -6.54
C SER A 5 -2.37 23.01 -6.68
N ASP A 6 -1.09 23.06 -7.07
CA ASP A 6 -0.08 22.12 -6.59
C ASP A 6 0.07 22.35 -5.07
N THR A 7 -0.77 21.71 -4.26
CA THR A 7 -0.45 21.45 -2.86
C THR A 7 0.33 20.16 -2.86
N LYS A 8 1.66 20.30 -2.99
CA LYS A 8 2.62 19.26 -2.66
C LYS A 8 2.44 18.90 -1.18
N GLU A 9 1.62 17.89 -0.91
CA GLU A 9 1.64 17.18 0.36
C GLU A 9 2.98 16.43 0.39
N GLU A 10 3.98 16.99 1.09
CA GLU A 10 5.17 16.22 1.43
C GLU A 10 4.74 15.12 2.39
N THR A 11 4.52 13.94 1.83
CA THR A 11 4.52 12.69 2.58
C THR A 11 5.93 12.53 3.13
N GLU A 12 6.12 12.93 4.39
CA GLU A 12 7.33 12.62 5.13
C GLU A 12 7.45 11.09 5.16
N PRO A 13 8.60 10.50 4.77
CA PRO A 13 8.76 9.07 4.87
C PRO A 13 8.82 8.75 6.36
N THR A 14 7.73 8.28 6.92
CA THR A 14 7.76 7.64 8.23
C THR A 14 8.59 6.37 8.03
N ASP A 15 9.90 6.47 8.28
CA ASP A 15 10.90 5.39 8.27
C ASP A 15 10.66 4.46 9.47
N GLN A 16 9.44 3.94 9.54
CA GLN A 16 8.97 2.85 10.39
C GLN A 16 8.11 1.99 9.48
N ALA A 17 8.70 1.52 8.38
CA ALA A 17 8.27 0.24 7.83
C ALA A 17 8.66 -0.79 8.89
N ASP A 18 7.71 -1.09 9.78
CA ASP A 18 7.89 -2.13 10.79
C ASP A 18 7.99 -3.46 10.03
N GLU A 19 8.91 -4.35 10.41
CA GLU A 19 9.14 -5.63 9.71
C GLU A 19 7.84 -6.43 9.51
N ALA A 20 6.84 -6.20 10.36
CA ALA A 20 5.50 -6.77 10.27
C ALA A 20 4.72 -6.37 9.00
N ASP A 21 4.92 -5.16 8.46
CA ASP A 21 4.23 -4.71 7.25
C ASP A 21 4.77 -5.42 5.99
N ASP A 22 6.07 -5.73 5.96
CA ASP A 22 6.71 -6.45 4.85
C ASP A 22 6.32 -7.93 4.83
N GLU A 23 6.11 -8.56 5.99
CA GLU A 23 5.60 -9.94 6.08
C GLU A 23 4.18 -10.09 5.50
N LEU A 24 3.32 -9.06 5.63
CA LEU A 24 1.96 -9.08 5.09
C LEU A 24 1.92 -9.04 3.55
N VAL A 25 2.96 -8.52 2.91
CA VAL A 25 3.06 -8.37 1.45
C VAL A 25 4.19 -9.18 0.83
N SER A 26 4.90 -10.01 1.61
CA SER A 26 6.05 -10.78 1.13
C SER A 26 5.70 -11.77 0.01
N ASP A 27 4.45 -12.22 -0.01
CA ASP A 27 3.92 -13.15 -1.03
C ASP A 27 3.42 -12.42 -2.28
N LEU A 28 3.42 -11.08 -2.27
CA LEU A 28 3.06 -10.25 -3.40
C LEU A 28 4.28 -9.94 -4.26
N ARG A 29 4.06 -9.88 -5.58
CA ARG A 29 5.10 -9.46 -6.52
C ARG A 29 5.36 -7.96 -6.37
N ASP A 30 6.63 -7.56 -6.44
CA ASP A 30 7.02 -6.16 -6.59
C ASP A 30 6.18 -5.43 -7.65
N GLY A 31 5.60 -4.30 -7.26
CA GLY A 31 4.68 -3.52 -8.09
C GLY A 31 3.25 -4.08 -8.15
N ALA A 32 2.83 -4.89 -7.18
CA ALA A 32 1.42 -5.22 -6.97
C ALA A 32 0.59 -3.95 -6.77
N GLY A 33 -0.50 -3.82 -7.53
CA GLY A 33 -1.44 -2.72 -7.39
C GLY A 33 -2.39 -2.92 -6.20
N CYS A 34 -3.16 -1.87 -5.90
CA CYS A 34 -4.12 -1.88 -4.80
C CYS A 34 -5.17 -3.01 -4.93
N VAL A 35 -5.54 -3.38 -6.17
CA VAL A 35 -6.52 -4.44 -6.42
C VAL A 35 -5.95 -5.81 -6.10
N GLU A 36 -4.69 -6.06 -6.47
CA GLU A 36 -3.99 -7.31 -6.21
C GLU A 36 -3.73 -7.51 -4.72
N ILE A 37 -3.31 -6.47 -4.01
CA ILE A 37 -3.16 -6.49 -2.54
C ILE A 37 -4.51 -6.81 -1.88
N TRP A 38 -5.58 -6.14 -2.28
CA TRP A 38 -6.90 -6.34 -1.68
C TRP A 38 -7.46 -7.74 -1.94
N LYS A 39 -7.21 -8.31 -3.12
CA LYS A 39 -7.58 -9.69 -3.44
C LYS A 39 -6.86 -10.66 -2.51
N HIS A 40 -5.55 -10.52 -2.36
CA HIS A 40 -4.73 -11.38 -1.51
C HIS A 40 -5.17 -11.33 -0.04
N LEU A 41 -5.41 -10.14 0.51
CA LEU A 41 -5.92 -9.97 1.88
C LEU A 41 -7.36 -10.47 2.07
N SER A 42 -8.18 -10.47 1.01
CA SER A 42 -9.54 -10.98 1.10
C SER A 42 -9.56 -12.51 1.11
N GLU A 43 -8.72 -13.15 0.29
CA GLU A 43 -8.56 -14.61 0.29
C GLU A 43 -8.08 -15.11 1.67
N GLN A 44 -7.05 -14.47 2.25
CA GLN A 44 -6.57 -14.84 3.59
C GLN A 44 -7.65 -14.75 4.68
N ARG A 45 -8.54 -13.75 4.64
CA ARG A 45 -9.60 -13.57 5.63
C ARG A 45 -10.76 -14.56 5.50
N ASP A 46 -10.98 -15.13 4.32
CA ASP A 46 -12.02 -16.15 4.08
C ASP A 46 -11.52 -17.57 4.44
N ASP A 47 -10.21 -17.78 4.52
CA ASP A 47 -9.57 -19.05 4.93
C ASP A 47 -9.45 -19.23 6.46
N GLU A 48 -9.83 -18.21 7.27
CA GLU A 48 -9.85 -18.23 8.75
C GLU A 48 -11.23 -18.54 9.38
#